data_AF-A0A1A8PGW4-F1
#
_entry.id   AF-A0A1A8PGW4-F1
#
_cell.length_a   1.000
_cell.length_b   1.000
_cell.length_c   1.000
_cell.angle_alpha   90.00
_cell.angle_beta   90.00
_cell.angle_gamma   90.00
#
_symmetry.space_group_name_H-M   'P 1'
#
loop_
_entity.id
_entity.type
_entity.pdbx_description
1 polymer ?
#
loop_
_entity_poly.entity_id
_entity_poly.type
_entity_poly.pdbx_seq_one_letter_code
_entity_poly.pdbx_strand_id
1 'polypeptide(L)' 'MDTSTLPKIQDEERESQFGYVHGVSGPVVTATAMAGAAMYELVRVGHSELVGEIIRLEGDMATIQVYEET' A
#
# COMPACT_ATOMS: atom_id res chain seq x y z
N MET A 1 5.81 15.63 -4.11
CA MET A 1 5.03 14.58 -4.78
C MET A 1 3.58 14.99 -4.67
N ASP A 2 2.92 15.25 -5.80
CA ASP A 2 1.49 15.54 -5.81
C ASP A 2 0.72 14.23 -5.66
N THR A 3 0.23 13.94 -4.45
CA THR A 3 -0.53 12.72 -4.12
C THR A 3 -2.03 12.86 -4.38
N SER A 4 -2.46 14.01 -4.92
CA SER A 4 -3.85 14.34 -5.22
C SER A 4 -4.47 13.49 -6.34
N THR A 5 -3.64 12.80 -7.13
CA THR A 5 -4.06 11.89 -8.20
C THR A 5 -4.16 10.43 -7.76
N LEU A 6 -3.76 10.09 -6.53
CA LEU A 6 -3.88 8.73 -6.02
C LEU A 6 -5.34 8.43 -5.67
N PRO A 7 -5.94 7.39 -6.25
CA PRO A 7 -7.32 7.00 -5.96
C PRO A 7 -7.49 6.78 -4.45
N LYS A 8 -8.58 7.27 -3.87
CA LYS A 8 -8.92 7.01 -2.47
C LYS A 8 -9.60 5.66 -2.36
N ILE A 9 -9.60 5.07 -1.16
CA ILE A 9 -10.27 3.78 -0.93
C ILE A 9 -11.76 3.90 -1.26
N GLN A 10 -12.37 5.07 -1.00
CA GLN A 10 -13.77 5.36 -1.33
C GLN A 10 -14.06 5.38 -2.84
N ASP A 11 -13.05 5.54 -3.69
CA ASP A 11 -13.18 5.56 -5.14
C ASP A 11 -13.10 4.14 -5.75
N GLU A 12 -12.71 3.14 -4.96
CA GLU A 12 -12.60 1.75 -5.39
C GLU A 12 -13.82 0.91 -5.01
N GLU A 13 -14.61 0.51 -6.01
CA GLU A 13 -15.83 -0.29 -5.83
C GLU A 13 -15.56 -1.77 -5.51
N ARG A 14 -14.30 -2.23 -5.55
CA ARG A 14 -13.94 -3.65 -5.44
C ARG A 14 -12.89 -3.90 -4.36
N GLU A 15 -13.34 -4.23 -3.16
CA GLU A 15 -12.49 -4.65 -2.03
C GLU A 15 -11.54 -5.82 -2.38
N SER A 16 -11.88 -6.62 -3.40
CA SER A 16 -11.03 -7.71 -3.89
C SER A 16 -9.69 -7.24 -4.49
N GLN A 17 -9.51 -5.95 -4.73
CA GLN A 17 -8.23 -5.37 -5.17
C GLN A 17 -7.34 -4.91 -4.01
N PHE A 18 -7.84 -4.92 -2.77
CA PHE A 18 -7.06 -4.51 -1.62
C PHE A 18 -6.18 -5.65 -1.08
N GLY A 19 -4.93 -5.30 -0.77
CA GLY A 19 -4.06 -6.10 0.06
C GLY A 19 -4.37 -5.94 1.55
N TYR A 20 -3.81 -6.84 2.37
CA TYR A 20 -3.99 -6.84 3.81
C TYR A 20 -2.67 -6.62 4.52
N VAL A 21 -2.64 -5.74 5.52
CA VAL A 21 -1.46 -5.52 6.35
C VAL A 21 -1.14 -6.81 7.12
N HIS A 22 0.05 -7.36 6.88
CA HIS A 22 0.59 -8.53 7.55
C HIS A 22 1.47 -8.14 8.75
N GLY A 23 2.22 -7.03 8.65
CA GLY A 23 3.07 -6.55 9.74
C GLY A 23 3.55 -5.12 9.53
N VAL A 24 3.90 -4.45 10.63
CA VAL A 24 4.40 -3.07 10.65
C VAL A 24 5.67 -3.02 11.48
N SER A 25 6.73 -2.43 10.93
CA SER A 25 8.03 -2.25 11.59
C SER A 25 8.55 -0.83 11.35
N GLY A 26 8.15 0.10 12.22
CA GLY A 26 8.36 1.53 11.99
C GLY A 26 7.70 1.94 10.66
N PRO A 27 8.39 2.69 9.78
CA PRO A 27 7.77 3.21 8.57
C PRO A 27 7.66 2.16 7.45
N VAL A 28 7.99 0.90 7.72
CA VAL A 28 7.93 -0.22 6.77
C VAL A 28 6.74 -1.12 7.10
N VAL A 29 5.87 -1.30 6.12
CA VAL A 29 4.69 -2.16 6.21
C VAL A 29 4.84 -3.34 5.27
N THR A 30 4.52 -4.55 5.73
CA THR A 30 4.41 -5.74 4.89
C THR A 30 2.94 -6.04 4.66
N ALA A 31 2.53 -6.23 3.41
CA ALA A 31 1.16 -6.56 3.02
C ALA A 31 1.11 -7.87 2.22
N THR A 32 0.03 -8.63 2.36
CA THR A 32 -0.29 -9.85 1.60
C THR A 32 -1.46 -9.59 0.64
N ALA A 33 -1.76 -10.54 -0.27
CA ALA A 33 -2.75 -10.36 -1.33
C ALA A 33 -2.41 -9.17 -2.26
N MET A 34 -1.12 -9.02 -2.57
CA MET A 34 -0.59 -7.95 -3.41
C MET A 34 -0.24 -8.43 -4.82
N ALA A 35 -0.72 -9.62 -5.22
CA ALA A 35 -0.60 -10.11 -6.59
C ALA A 35 -1.19 -9.11 -7.59
N GLY A 36 -0.35 -8.64 -8.52
CA GLY A 36 -0.72 -7.64 -9.52
C GLY A 36 -0.20 -6.23 -9.22
N ALA A 37 0.32 -6.00 -8.01
CA ALA A 37 0.99 -4.75 -7.67
C ALA A 37 2.38 -4.65 -8.35
N ALA A 38 2.85 -3.42 -8.56
CA ALA A 38 4.10 -3.13 -9.23
C ALA A 38 5.13 -2.48 -8.27
N MET A 39 6.41 -2.71 -8.55
CA MET A 39 7.50 -1.98 -7.89
C MET A 39 7.38 -0.48 -8.18
N TYR A 40 7.64 0.35 -7.17
CA TYR A 40 7.50 1.81 -7.19
C TYR A 40 6.07 2.32 -7.36
N GLU A 41 5.08 1.45 -7.24
CA GLU A 41 3.68 1.85 -7.20
C GLU A 41 3.38 2.57 -5.89
N LEU A 42 2.64 3.67 -5.99
CA LEU A 42 2.15 4.42 -4.84
C LEU A 42 0.83 3.82 -4.37
N VAL A 43 0.72 3.58 -3.08
CA VAL A 43 -0.41 2.89 -2.45
C VAL A 43 -0.91 3.66 -1.22
N ARG A 44 -2.13 3.33 -0.79
CA ARG A 44 -2.72 3.82 0.46
C ARG A 44 -2.71 2.70 1.50
N VAL A 45 -2.27 3.01 2.70
CA VAL A 45 -2.09 2.02 3.77
C VAL A 45 -2.95 2.36 4.98
N GLY A 46 -3.72 1.37 5.44
CA GLY A 46 -4.52 1.45 6.66
C GLY A 46 -5.76 2.35 6.54
N HIS A 47 -6.45 2.52 7.67
CA HIS A 47 -7.72 3.25 7.73
C HIS A 47 -7.58 4.76 7.47
N SER A 48 -6.41 5.31 7.77
CA SER A 48 -6.09 6.73 7.54
C SER A 48 -5.62 7.02 6.11
N GLU A 49 -5.56 6.00 5.25
CA GLU A 49 -5.13 6.14 3.85
C GLU A 49 -3.72 6.75 3.69
N LEU A 50 -2.80 6.39 4.58
CA LEU A 50 -1.42 6.90 4.58
C LEU A 50 -0.74 6.58 3.25
N VAL A 51 -0.04 7.55 2.67
CA VAL A 51 0.64 7.34 1.39
C VAL A 51 1.92 6.54 1.61
N GLY A 52 2.07 5.48 0.83
CA GLY A 52 3.29 4.68 0.77
C GLY A 52 3.71 4.31 -0.65
N GLU A 53 4.89 3.72 -0.76
CA GLU A 53 5.49 3.25 -2.01
C GLU A 53 5.92 1.79 -1.87
N ILE A 54 5.60 0.96 -2.87
CA ILE A 54 6.07 -0.42 -2.93
C ILE A 54 7.57 -0.43 -3.26
N ILE A 55 8.37 -0.89 -2.30
CA ILE A 55 9.84 -0.95 -2.42
C ILE A 55 10.36 -2.39 -2.58
N ARG A 56 9.50 -3.40 -2.41
CA ARG A 56 9.82 -4.81 -2.68
C ARG A 56 8.56 -5.62 -2.97
N LEU A 57 8.68 -6.61 -3.84
CA LEU A 57 7.69 -7.65 -4.07
C LEU A 57 8.33 -9.04 -3.86
N GLU A 58 7.67 -9.89 -3.07
CA GLU A 58 8.07 -11.26 -2.79
C GLU A 58 6.85 -12.19 -2.90
N GLY A 59 6.64 -12.76 -4.09
CA GLY A 59 5.47 -13.59 -4.37
C GLY A 59 4.17 -12.77 -4.31
N ASP A 60 3.29 -13.12 -3.37
CA ASP A 60 2.02 -12.42 -3.11
C ASP A 60 2.15 -11.34 -2.01
N MET A 61 3.37 -11.07 -1.54
CA MET A 61 3.65 -10.06 -0.54
C MET A 61 4.32 -8.83 -1.14
N ALA A 62 4.00 -7.67 -0.57
CA ALA A 62 4.69 -6.41 -0.86
C ALA A 62 5.26 -5.80 0.42
N THR A 63 6.45 -5.21 0.30
CA THR A 63 7.00 -4.31 1.31
C THR A 63 6.77 -2.87 0.88
N ILE A 64 6.13 -2.10 1.73
CA ILE A 64 5.68 -0.74 1.48
C ILE A 64 6.41 0.19 2.45
N GLN A 65 7.04 1.23 1.91
CA GLN A 65 7.58 2.34 2.69
C GLN A 65 6.49 3.41 2.84
N VAL A 66 6.07 3.70 4.06
CA VAL A 66 5.10 4.76 4.34
C VAL A 66 5.86 6.06 4.61
N TYR A 67 5.38 7.16 4.04
CA TYR A 67 6.02 8.48 4.18
C TYR A 67 5.49 9.30 5.37
N GLU A 68 4.34 8.90 5.91
CA GLU A 68 3.69 9.51 7.07
C GLU A 68 3.95 8.68 8.34
N GLU A 69 3.75 9.27 9.52
CA GLU A 69 3.97 8.57 10.80
C GLU A 69 2.98 7.39 10.92
N THR A 70 3.55 6.19 11.09
CA THR A 70 2.86 4.88 11.06
C THR A 70 2.33 4.44 12.40
#